data_AF-A0A954FZK6-F1
#
_entry.id   AF-A0A954FZK6-F1
#
_cell.length_a   1.000
_cell.length_b   1.000
_cell.length_c   1.000
_cell.angle_alpha   90.00
_cell.angle_beta   90.00
_cell.angle_gamma   90.00
#
_symmetry.space_group_name_H-M   'P 1'
#
loop_
_entity.id
_entity.type
_entity.pdbx_description
1 polymer ?
#
loop_
_entity_poly.entity_id
_entity_poly.type
_entity_poly.pdbx_seq_one_letter_code
_entity_poly.pdbx_strand_id
1 'polypeptide(L)'
;RRYLNSHFFETCYNICRTMIEAYPLAGVLGTILAMGAALQLNTGAESASTISSIVSHFGDAIWSTFAGLAAAILLMFLNSILETSFLGLVENRQHVRDTVVRAKRELALASGGAAAE
;
A
#
# COMPACT_ATOMS: atom_id res chain seq x y z
N ARG A 1 -19.70 -1.60 -18.09
CA ARG A 1 -18.41 -0.86 -17.92
C ARG A 1 -17.97 -0.64 -16.45
N ARG A 2 -18.85 -0.72 -15.43
CA ARG A 2 -18.49 -0.46 -14.01
C ARG A 2 -17.78 -1.60 -13.25
N TYR A 3 -17.61 -2.77 -13.87
CA TYR A 3 -16.90 -3.94 -13.30
C TYR A 3 -15.37 -3.85 -13.45
N LEU A 4 -14.87 -3.09 -14.43
CA LEU A 4 -13.42 -2.92 -14.63
C LEU A 4 -12.74 -2.13 -13.50
N ASN A 5 -13.50 -1.33 -12.75
CA ASN A 5 -12.97 -0.54 -11.64
C ASN A 5 -12.66 -1.36 -10.39
N SER A 6 -13.25 -2.55 -10.18
CA SER A 6 -12.92 -3.36 -9.00
C SER A 6 -11.56 -4.03 -9.14
N HIS A 7 -11.22 -4.55 -10.33
CA HIS A 7 -9.96 -5.24 -10.56
C HIS A 7 -8.74 -4.31 -10.51
N PHE A 8 -8.84 -3.09 -11.06
CA PHE A 8 -7.75 -2.12 -10.95
C PHE A 8 -7.53 -1.65 -9.51
N PHE A 9 -8.60 -1.57 -8.73
CA PHE A 9 -8.54 -1.09 -7.36
C PHE A 9 -8.08 -2.17 -6.39
N GLU A 10 -8.49 -3.44 -6.55
CA GLU A 10 -7.90 -4.59 -5.86
C GLU A 10 -6.42 -4.75 -6.17
N THR A 11 -6.04 -4.57 -7.44
CA THR A 11 -4.63 -4.61 -7.86
C THR A 11 -3.83 -3.51 -7.18
N CYS A 12 -4.34 -2.27 -7.17
CA CYS A 12 -3.70 -1.14 -6.50
C CYS A 12 -3.58 -1.36 -4.98
N TYR A 13 -4.61 -1.90 -4.33
CA TYR A 13 -4.58 -2.23 -2.90
C TYR A 13 -3.52 -3.30 -2.57
N ASN A 14 -3.46 -4.39 -3.34
CA ASN A 14 -2.44 -5.43 -3.15
C ASN A 14 -1.02 -4.90 -3.40
N ILE A 15 -0.86 -4.00 -4.39
CA ILE A 15 0.41 -3.30 -4.63
C ILE A 15 0.76 -2.37 -3.46
N CYS A 16 -0.18 -1.57 -2.94
CA CYS A 16 0.06 -0.70 -1.79
C CYS A 16 0.48 -1.51 -0.55
N ARG A 17 -0.17 -2.65 -0.28
CA ARG A 17 0.19 -3.53 0.85
C ARG A 17 1.60 -4.12 0.70
N THR A 18 1.96 -4.60 -0.49
CA THR A 18 3.33 -5.11 -0.73
C THR A 18 4.38 -4.00 -0.69
N MET A 19 4.03 -2.79 -1.11
CA MET A 19 4.93 -1.63 -0.98
C MET A 19 5.16 -1.23 0.48
N ILE A 20 4.19 -1.37 1.39
CA ILE A 20 4.40 -1.10 2.83
C ILE A 20 5.56 -1.91 3.40
N GLU A 21 5.69 -3.18 3.00
CA GLU A 21 6.76 -4.06 3.48
C GLU A 21 8.11 -3.78 2.79
N ALA A 22 8.09 -3.31 1.55
CA ALA A 22 9.29 -3.06 0.75
C ALA A 22 10.00 -1.74 1.09
N TYR A 23 9.28 -0.69 1.50
CA TYR A 23 9.86 0.64 1.75
C TYR A 23 10.84 0.69 2.94
N PRO A 24 10.60 0.03 4.08
CA PRO A 24 11.59 -0.10 5.14
C PRO A 24 12.86 -0.81 4.65
N LEU A 25 12.71 -1.85 3.84
CA LEU A 25 13.84 -2.59 3.25
C LEU A 25 14.64 -1.70 2.28
N ALA A 26 13.97 -0.87 1.49
CA ALA A 26 14.64 0.12 0.63
C ALA A 26 15.42 1.18 1.44
N GLY A 27 14.89 1.62 2.59
CA GLY A 27 15.60 2.51 3.51
C GLY A 27 16.88 1.88 4.06
N VAL A 28 16.82 0.61 4.46
CA VAL A 28 18.00 -0.18 4.89
C VAL A 28 18.99 -0.40 3.73
N LEU A 29 18.53 -0.62 2.50
CA LEU A 29 19.42 -0.71 1.35
C LEU A 29 20.15 0.61 1.08
N GLY A 30 19.48 1.75 1.24
CA GLY A 30 20.09 3.07 1.06
C GLY A 30 21.20 3.36 2.07
N THR A 31 21.06 2.91 3.32
CA THR A 31 22.14 3.04 4.32
C THR A 31 23.35 2.19 3.95
N ILE A 32 23.12 0.93 3.55
CA ILE A 32 24.18 0.01 3.14
C ILE A 32 24.93 0.57 1.94
N LEU A 33 24.21 1.14 0.97
CA LEU A 33 24.82 1.76 -0.21
C LEU A 33 25.66 2.99 0.14
N ALA A 34 25.14 3.90 0.98
CA ALA A 34 25.86 5.10 1.41
C ALA A 34 27.12 4.77 2.24
N MET A 35 27.03 3.80 3.16
CA MET A 35 28.20 3.31 3.90
C MET A 35 29.20 2.61 2.96
N GLY A 36 28.73 1.80 2.00
CA GLY A 36 29.58 1.16 1.01
C GLY A 36 30.36 2.16 0.16
N ALA A 37 29.71 3.23 -0.29
CA ALA A 37 30.36 4.31 -1.02
C ALA A 37 31.42 5.04 -0.18
N ALA A 38 31.11 5.33 1.09
CA ALA A 38 32.04 5.99 2.01
C ALA A 38 33.30 5.13 2.30
N LEU A 39 33.15 3.81 2.38
CA LEU A 39 34.28 2.89 2.60
C LEU A 39 35.17 2.74 1.36
N GLN A 40 34.59 2.78 0.16
CA GLN A 40 35.34 2.60 -1.09
C GLN A 40 36.20 3.83 -1.43
N LEU A 41 35.70 5.04 -1.14
CA LEU A 41 36.43 6.31 -1.27
C LEU A 41 37.64 6.43 -0.32
N ASN A 42 37.74 5.54 0.67
CA ASN A 42 38.71 5.61 1.76
C ASN A 42 40.02 4.86 1.49
N THR A 43 40.17 4.25 0.31
CA THR A 43 41.33 3.40 -0.01
C THR A 43 42.62 4.16 -0.38
N GLY A 44 42.71 5.49 -0.19
CA GLY A 44 43.91 6.22 -0.62
C GLY A 44 44.15 7.68 -0.19
N ALA A 45 43.51 8.26 0.84
CA ALA A 45 43.76 9.68 1.19
C ALA A 45 43.74 10.03 2.71
N GLU A 46 44.71 10.88 3.08
CA GLU A 46 44.87 11.79 4.24
C GLU A 46 43.77 11.78 5.35
N SER A 47 44.10 11.13 6.48
CA SER A 47 43.21 10.73 7.59
C SER A 47 42.29 11.79 8.21
N ALA A 48 42.62 13.09 8.15
CA ALA A 48 41.80 14.15 8.76
C ALA A 48 40.64 14.60 7.86
N SER A 49 40.87 14.71 6.56
CA SER A 49 39.82 15.02 5.57
C SER A 49 38.82 13.87 5.42
N THR A 50 39.28 12.66 5.67
CA THR A 50 38.54 11.40 5.58
C THR A 50 37.44 11.29 6.62
N ILE A 51 37.70 11.67 7.88
CA ILE A 51 36.69 11.61 8.95
C ILE A 51 35.50 12.53 8.64
N SER A 52 35.77 13.73 8.12
CA SER A 52 34.71 14.66 7.73
C SER A 52 33.83 14.10 6.61
N SER A 53 34.42 13.41 5.63
CA SER A 53 33.70 12.79 4.53
C SER A 53 32.83 11.61 5.00
N ILE A 54 33.38 10.74 5.85
CA ILE A 54 32.66 9.63 6.46
C ILE A 54 31.44 10.13 7.24
N VAL A 55 31.60 11.17 8.07
CA VAL A 55 30.51 11.73 8.86
C VAL A 55 29.40 12.30 7.97
N SER A 56 29.75 12.95 6.86
CA SER A 56 28.75 13.47 5.92
C SER A 56 27.88 12.35 5.31
N HIS A 57 28.49 11.24 4.91
CA HIS A 57 27.79 10.10 4.34
C HIS A 57 27.01 9.27 5.37
N PHE A 58 27.47 9.21 6.61
CA PHE A 58 26.64 8.69 7.71
C PHE A 58 25.38 9.54 7.89
N GLY A 59 25.48 10.86 7.74
CA GLY A 59 24.33 11.76 7.70
C GLY A 59 23.35 11.39 6.58
N ASP A 60 23.85 11.20 5.35
CA ASP A 60 23.03 10.80 4.20
C ASP A 60 22.34 9.44 4.41
N ALA A 61 23.04 8.47 5.02
CA ALA A 61 22.49 7.17 5.37
C ALA A 61 21.33 7.29 6.37
N ILE A 62 21.47 8.12 7.40
CA ILE A 62 20.41 8.37 8.39
C ILE A 62 19.18 8.98 7.71
N TRP A 63 19.38 9.97 6.84
CA TRP A 63 18.29 10.60 6.08
C TRP A 63 17.57 9.61 5.17
N SER A 64 18.28 8.69 4.53
CA SER A 64 17.69 7.61 3.73
C SER A 64 16.81 6.65 4.55
N THR A 65 17.24 6.30 5.77
CA THR A 65 16.44 5.44 6.67
C THR A 65 15.18 6.15 7.11
N PHE A 66 15.33 7.40 7.53
CA PHE A 66 14.20 8.22 7.99
C PHE A 66 13.16 8.36 6.87
N ALA A 67 13.59 8.65 5.64
CA ALA A 67 12.70 8.72 4.49
C ALA A 67 11.95 7.39 4.24
N GLY A 68 12.64 6.25 4.30
CA GLY A 68 12.04 4.92 4.14
C GLY A 68 10.98 4.61 5.21
N LEU A 69 11.27 4.92 6.47
CA LEU A 69 10.33 4.73 7.58
C LEU A 69 9.14 5.69 7.51
N ALA A 70 9.38 6.97 7.21
CA ALA A 70 8.32 7.96 7.05
C ALA A 70 7.36 7.60 5.91
N ALA A 71 7.89 7.14 4.78
CA ALA A 71 7.10 6.63 3.66
C ALA A 71 6.28 5.39 4.05
N ALA A 72 6.87 4.44 4.79
CA ALA A 72 6.15 3.25 5.25
C ALA A 72 4.99 3.62 6.20
N ILE A 73 5.19 4.54 7.15
CA ILE A 73 4.15 5.02 8.06
C ILE A 73 3.02 5.70 7.27
N LEU A 74 3.35 6.57 6.31
CA LEU A 74 2.36 7.21 5.45
C LEU A 74 1.55 6.19 4.64
N LEU A 75 2.22 5.19 4.06
CA LEU A 75 1.54 4.14 3.29
C LEU A 75 0.64 3.26 4.18
N MET A 76 1.05 2.93 5.40
CA MET A 76 0.19 2.24 6.37
C MET A 76 -1.07 3.06 6.70
N PHE A 77 -0.92 4.38 6.88
CA PHE A 77 -2.04 5.27 7.14
C PHE A 77 -3.01 5.35 5.96
N LEU A 78 -2.49 5.55 4.74
CA LEU A 78 -3.30 5.53 3.52
C LEU A 78 -4.03 4.18 3.37
N ASN A 79 -3.32 3.07 3.56
CA ASN A 79 -3.89 1.74 3.44
C ASN A 79 -5.06 1.50 4.41
N SER A 80 -4.97 1.98 5.65
CA SER A 80 -6.05 1.88 6.64
C SER A 80 -7.32 2.67 6.25
N ILE A 81 -7.16 3.85 5.62
CA ILE A 81 -8.28 4.65 5.12
C ILE A 81 -8.98 3.94 3.95
N LEU A 82 -8.20 3.37 3.03
CA LEU A 82 -8.74 2.62 1.91
C LEU A 82 -9.50 1.38 2.40
N GLU A 83 -8.92 0.58 3.29
CA GLU A 83 -9.52 -0.65 3.85
C GLU A 83 -10.90 -0.39 4.50
N THR A 84 -11.00 0.68 5.30
CA THR A 84 -12.27 1.08 5.92
C THR A 84 -13.34 1.43 4.87
N SER A 85 -12.94 2.13 3.80
CA SER A 85 -13.85 2.50 2.70
C SER A 85 -14.31 1.30 1.87
N PHE A 86 -13.44 0.29 1.71
CA PHE A 86 -13.74 -0.96 1.01
C PHE A 86 -14.80 -1.79 1.73
N LEU A 87 -14.66 -1.96 3.04
CA LEU A 87 -15.63 -2.70 3.85
C LEU A 87 -17.04 -2.12 3.68
N GLY A 88 -17.17 -0.79 3.75
CA GLY A 88 -18.44 -0.12 3.55
C GLY A 88 -19.04 -0.30 2.14
N LEU A 89 -18.21 -0.29 1.09
CA LEU A 89 -18.68 -0.47 -0.29
C LEU A 89 -19.09 -1.90 -0.62
N VAL A 90 -18.36 -2.89 -0.08
CA VAL A 90 -18.68 -4.32 -0.24
C VAL A 90 -19.97 -4.67 0.50
N GLU A 91 -20.14 -4.18 1.72
CA GLU A 91 -21.32 -4.42 2.55
C GLU A 91 -22.58 -3.82 1.89
N ASN A 92 -22.49 -2.59 1.36
CA ASN A 92 -23.58 -1.96 0.62
C ASN A 92 -23.95 -2.75 -0.66
N ARG A 93 -22.96 -3.30 -1.37
CA ARG A 93 -23.20 -4.13 -2.58
C ARG A 93 -23.88 -5.46 -2.24
N GLN A 94 -23.52 -6.09 -1.13
CA GLN A 94 -24.18 -7.32 -0.67
C GLN A 94 -25.63 -7.05 -0.26
N HIS A 95 -25.89 -5.98 0.49
CA HIS A 95 -27.23 -5.56 0.87
C HIS A 95 -28.14 -5.34 -0.34
N VAL A 96 -27.67 -4.58 -1.34
CA VAL A 96 -28.45 -4.35 -2.57
C VAL A 96 -28.74 -5.66 -3.31
N ARG A 97 -27.75 -6.56 -3.42
CA ARG A 97 -27.95 -7.86 -4.09
C ARG A 97 -29.00 -8.69 -3.35
N ASP A 98 -28.94 -8.75 -2.04
CA ASP A 98 -29.87 -9.54 -1.23
C ASP A 98 -31.28 -8.96 -1.26
N THR A 99 -31.41 -7.63 -1.24
CA THR A 99 -32.70 -6.95 -1.44
C THR A 99 -33.28 -7.24 -2.83
N VAL A 100 -32.47 -7.22 -3.89
CA VAL A 100 -32.93 -7.51 -5.26
C VAL A 100 -33.34 -8.98 -5.40
N VAL A 101 -32.59 -9.92 -4.81
CA VAL A 101 -32.94 -11.36 -4.81
C VAL A 101 -34.24 -11.59 -4.05
N ARG A 102 -34.43 -10.95 -2.89
CA ARG A 102 -35.69 -11.02 -2.12
C ARG A 102 -36.86 -10.43 -2.91
N ALA A 103 -36.72 -9.24 -3.46
CA ALA A 103 -37.75 -8.60 -4.27
C ALA A 103 -38.11 -9.44 -5.51
N LYS A 104 -37.10 -10.01 -6.20
CA LYS A 104 -37.34 -10.95 -7.31
C LYS A 104 -38.10 -12.19 -6.88
N ARG A 105 -37.77 -12.76 -5.71
CA ARG A 105 -38.46 -13.93 -5.16
C ARG A 105 -39.91 -13.61 -4.81
N GLU A 106 -40.16 -12.47 -4.17
CA GLU A 106 -41.50 -12.01 -3.84
C GLU A 106 -42.35 -11.73 -5.09
N LEU A 107 -41.78 -11.07 -6.10
CA LEU A 107 -42.45 -10.85 -7.39
C LEU A 107 -42.74 -12.14 -8.15
N ALA A 108 -41.83 -13.12 -8.12
CA ALA A 108 -42.05 -14.43 -8.73
C ALA A 108 -43.19 -15.21 -8.03
N LEU A 109 -43.29 -15.11 -6.70
CA LEU A 109 -44.39 -15.71 -5.94
C LEU A 109 -45.73 -15.00 -6.22
N ALA A 110 -45.74 -13.67 -6.27
CA ALA A 110 -46.93 -12.89 -6.60
C ALA A 110 -47.40 -13.14 -8.05
N SER A 111 -46.47 -13.24 -9.00
CA SER A 111 -46.75 -13.60 -10.39
C SER A 111 -47.22 -15.04 -10.56
N GLY A 112 -46.74 -15.98 -9.73
CA GLY A 112 -47.18 -17.38 -9.75
C GLY A 112 -48.58 -17.57 -9.16
N GLY A 113 -48.98 -16.73 -8.20
CA GLY A 113 -50.34 -16.71 -7.66
C GLY A 113 -51.39 -16.19 -8.66
N ALA A 114 -51.04 -15.21 -9.49
CA ALA A 114 -51.93 -14.65 -10.51
C ALA A 114 -52.18 -15.57 -11.73
N ALA A 115 -51.41 -16.65 -11.88
CA ALA A 115 -51.55 -17.62 -12.97
C ALA A 115 -52.33 -18.89 -12.57
N ALA A 116 -52.78 -18.98 -11.31
CA ALA A 116 -53.46 -20.14 -10.74
C ALA A 116 -54.96 -19.89 -10.41
N GLU A 117 -55.49 -18.73 -10.79
CA GLU A 117 -56.90 -18.33 -10.69
C GLU A 117 -57.48 -18.16 -12.10
#